data_AF-A0A1I4QKZ1-F1
#
_entry.id   AF-A0A1I4QKZ1-F1
#
_cell.length_a   1.000
_cell.length_b   1.000
_cell.length_c   1.000
_cell.angle_alpha   90.00
_cell.angle_beta   90.00
_cell.angle_gamma   90.00
#
_symmetry.space_group_name_H-M   'P 1'
#
loop_
_entity.id
_entity.type
_entity.pdbx_description
1 polymer ?
#
loop_
_entity_poly.entity_id
_entity_poly.type
_entity_poly.pdbx_seq_one_letter_code
_entity_poly.pdbx_strand_id
1 'polypeptide(L)'
;MAHDLKDYLPDYYDDITDTDALMDAEQPDIDTLWSNISTMDNADPDSLANRGVMDNQFIQTSDSGKLTKLEALFGILADTTTETLAFRRTRLLNRFSQHPPFTVPWLTQQLDNLIGAGLYTLTIDHGNYTIYLASSAQNQSYYTEVVATIAYVKPCNMIFVNQPLVPHGLYVNESVSLGEYVYNYHLGTSWILGQKPFLSFSDGGIIVVAASGSVQPGLLADVAAFTATDIVKVRINGSVLITIFEIKTSSAAVTTVEYDVTPTQASTITLVELLNSSNVVLTSSTVYVPVPLGVRMTHTITFKEGS
;
A
#
# COMPACT_ATOMS: atom_id res chain seq x y z
N MET A 1 27.75 -44.79 -8.18
CA MET A 1 26.97 -45.58 -7.21
C MET A 1 26.72 -44.64 -6.04
N ALA A 2 25.50 -44.59 -5.51
CA ALA A 2 25.24 -43.82 -4.30
C ALA A 2 26.08 -44.39 -3.15
N HIS A 3 26.49 -43.54 -2.20
CA HIS A 3 27.04 -44.02 -0.94
C HIS A 3 25.96 -44.80 -0.17
N ASP A 4 26.39 -45.75 0.66
CA ASP A 4 25.48 -46.49 1.55
C ASP A 4 24.79 -45.48 2.48
N LEU A 5 23.48 -45.59 2.65
CA LEU A 5 22.70 -44.69 3.51
C LEU A 5 23.22 -44.72 4.95
N LYS A 6 23.80 -45.85 5.37
CA LYS A 6 24.41 -46.05 6.68
C LYS A 6 25.61 -45.12 6.92
N ASP A 7 26.34 -44.72 5.87
CA ASP A 7 27.47 -43.78 5.97
C ASP A 7 27.02 -42.36 6.42
N TYR A 8 25.73 -42.05 6.29
CA TYR A 8 25.17 -40.75 6.63
C TYR A 8 24.53 -40.71 8.02
N LEU A 9 24.46 -41.86 8.71
CA LEU A 9 23.97 -41.92 10.07
C LEU A 9 25.06 -41.46 11.05
N PRO A 10 24.68 -40.73 12.12
CA PRO A 10 25.58 -40.50 13.24
C PRO A 10 25.99 -41.81 13.93
N ASP A 11 27.23 -41.87 14.44
CA ASP A 11 27.86 -43.04 15.09
C ASP A 11 27.04 -43.71 16.21
N TYR A 12 26.06 -43.01 16.79
CA TYR A 12 25.22 -43.56 17.86
C TYR A 12 24.10 -44.49 17.35
N TYR A 13 23.88 -44.55 16.03
CA TYR A 13 22.95 -45.48 15.40
C TYR A 13 23.60 -46.77 14.89
N ASP A 14 24.93 -46.89 15.00
CA ASP A 14 25.67 -48.07 14.59
C ASP A 14 25.21 -49.31 15.38
N ASP A 15 25.10 -50.44 14.69
CA ASP A 15 24.68 -51.74 15.23
C ASP A 15 23.24 -51.81 15.79
N ILE A 16 22.37 -50.83 15.47
CA ILE A 16 20.96 -50.88 15.83
C ILE A 16 20.17 -51.59 14.72
N THR A 17 19.71 -52.81 15.01
CA THR A 17 19.03 -53.71 14.05
C THR A 17 17.85 -53.07 13.32
N ASP A 18 17.03 -52.28 14.02
CA ASP A 18 15.88 -51.60 13.43
C ASP A 18 16.31 -50.49 12.44
N THR A 19 17.37 -49.76 12.77
CA THR A 19 17.91 -48.70 11.92
C THR A 19 18.57 -49.28 10.69
N ASP A 20 19.36 -50.35 10.83
CA ASP A 20 20.01 -51.03 9.71
C ASP A 20 18.99 -51.60 8.73
N ALA A 21 17.95 -52.28 9.24
CA ALA A 21 16.89 -52.84 8.42
C ALA A 21 16.07 -51.76 7.69
N LEU A 22 15.88 -50.60 8.31
CA LEU A 22 15.22 -49.45 7.68
C LEU A 22 16.07 -48.86 6.56
N MET A 23 17.37 -48.63 6.81
CA MET A 23 18.28 -48.10 5.79
C MET A 23 18.42 -49.06 4.60
N ASP A 24 18.52 -50.36 4.85
CA ASP A 24 18.59 -51.38 3.79
C ASP A 24 17.30 -51.45 2.94
N ALA A 25 16.14 -51.19 3.56
CA ALA A 25 14.86 -51.13 2.86
C ALA A 25 14.70 -49.86 2.01
N GLU A 26 15.26 -48.73 2.44
CA GLU A 26 15.19 -47.44 1.74
C GLU A 26 16.30 -47.26 0.69
N GLN A 27 17.43 -47.97 0.83
CA GLN A 27 18.55 -47.96 -0.12
C GLN A 27 18.13 -48.16 -1.58
N PRO A 28 17.29 -49.14 -1.98
CA PRO A 28 16.92 -49.32 -3.39
C PRO A 28 16.15 -48.13 -3.99
N ASP A 29 15.34 -47.44 -3.18
CA ASP A 29 14.61 -46.24 -3.60
C ASP A 29 15.57 -45.06 -3.76
N ILE A 30 16.50 -44.90 -2.81
CA ILE A 30 17.55 -43.88 -2.87
C ILE A 30 18.51 -44.13 -4.04
N ASP A 31 18.87 -45.38 -4.32
CA ASP A 31 19.68 -45.77 -5.48
C ASP A 31 18.96 -45.45 -6.79
N THR A 32 17.64 -45.66 -6.84
CA THR A 32 16.81 -45.28 -7.99
C THR A 32 16.82 -43.76 -8.16
N LEU A 33 16.65 -42.98 -7.08
CA LEU A 33 16.73 -41.52 -7.11
C LEU A 33 18.12 -41.02 -7.52
N TRP A 34 19.17 -41.60 -6.97
CA TRP A 34 20.54 -41.28 -7.35
C TRP A 34 20.83 -41.65 -8.78
N SER A 35 20.36 -42.78 -9.30
CA SER A 35 20.51 -43.11 -10.72
C SER A 35 19.81 -42.09 -11.63
N ASN A 36 18.70 -41.49 -11.17
CA ASN A 36 18.01 -40.41 -11.87
C ASN A 36 18.72 -39.04 -11.76
N ILE A 37 19.64 -38.88 -10.80
CA ILE A 37 20.38 -37.64 -10.50
C ILE A 37 21.85 -37.68 -10.99
N SER A 38 22.55 -38.79 -10.77
CA SER A 38 24.02 -38.95 -10.81
C SER A 38 24.58 -39.34 -12.17
N THR A 39 23.80 -39.33 -13.23
CA THR A 39 24.32 -39.54 -14.59
C THR A 39 24.96 -38.27 -15.14
N MET A 40 25.79 -37.63 -14.32
CA MET A 40 26.67 -36.51 -14.67
C MET A 40 28.13 -36.93 -14.85
N ASP A 41 28.51 -38.18 -14.55
CA ASP A 41 29.92 -38.58 -14.55
C ASP A 41 30.33 -39.33 -15.85
N ASN A 42 30.69 -38.52 -16.85
CA ASN A 42 31.82 -38.76 -17.77
C ASN A 42 31.90 -40.06 -18.61
N ALA A 43 30.88 -40.39 -19.41
CA ALA A 43 31.06 -41.40 -20.46
C ALA A 43 30.61 -41.02 -21.89
N ASP A 44 29.70 -40.06 -22.08
CA ASP A 44 29.34 -39.62 -23.43
C ASP A 44 28.57 -38.27 -23.42
N PRO A 45 29.09 -37.19 -24.02
CA PRO A 45 28.38 -35.90 -24.14
C PRO A 45 27.07 -35.98 -24.94
N ASP A 46 26.90 -37.00 -25.78
CA ASP A 46 25.79 -37.15 -26.73
C ASP A 46 24.73 -38.21 -26.32
N SER A 47 24.84 -38.78 -25.12
CA SER A 47 23.86 -39.75 -24.62
C SER A 47 22.54 -39.08 -24.20
N LEU A 48 21.55 -39.18 -25.07
CA LEU A 48 20.23 -38.53 -25.02
C LEU A 48 19.32 -38.93 -23.84
N ALA A 49 19.75 -39.83 -22.94
CA ALA A 49 18.85 -40.49 -21.98
C ALA A 49 18.98 -40.03 -20.51
N ASN A 50 20.02 -39.28 -20.13
CA ASN A 50 20.50 -39.30 -18.74
C ASN A 50 20.69 -37.92 -18.08
N ARG A 51 19.68 -37.06 -18.15
CA ARG A 51 19.68 -35.73 -17.50
C ARG A 51 18.32 -35.31 -16.92
N GLY A 52 17.42 -36.23 -16.61
CA GLY A 52 16.00 -35.92 -16.33
C GLY A 52 15.77 -34.83 -15.29
N VAL A 53 16.32 -34.95 -14.08
CA VAL A 53 16.03 -34.00 -12.98
C VAL A 53 16.68 -32.63 -13.21
N MET A 54 17.96 -32.61 -13.64
CA MET A 54 18.70 -31.37 -13.89
C MET A 54 18.18 -30.64 -15.13
N ASP A 55 17.85 -31.37 -16.21
CA ASP A 55 17.25 -30.78 -17.40
C ASP A 55 15.84 -30.25 -17.13
N ASN A 56 15.09 -30.89 -16.23
CA ASN A 56 13.76 -30.44 -15.84
C ASN A 56 13.74 -29.12 -15.03
N GLN A 57 14.90 -28.56 -14.68
CA GLN A 57 15.00 -27.21 -14.13
C GLN A 57 14.77 -26.13 -15.19
N PHE A 58 15.07 -26.41 -16.47
CA PHE A 58 14.95 -25.45 -17.56
C PHE A 58 13.93 -25.89 -18.60
N ILE A 59 13.09 -24.95 -19.08
CA ILE A 59 12.06 -25.24 -20.09
C ILE A 59 12.68 -25.81 -21.37
N GLN A 60 13.86 -25.32 -21.78
CA GLN A 60 14.52 -25.70 -23.03
C GLN A 60 14.99 -27.16 -23.05
N THR A 61 15.34 -27.73 -21.90
CA THR A 61 15.86 -29.10 -21.78
C THR A 61 14.84 -30.07 -21.14
N SER A 62 13.75 -29.55 -20.56
CA SER A 62 12.71 -30.33 -19.85
C SER A 62 12.06 -31.48 -20.65
N ASP A 63 11.77 -32.58 -19.96
CA ASP A 63 11.10 -33.77 -20.48
C ASP A 63 9.58 -33.59 -20.64
N SER A 64 8.93 -34.61 -21.21
CA SER A 64 7.48 -34.62 -21.44
C SER A 64 6.65 -34.57 -20.15
N GLY A 65 7.16 -35.14 -19.06
CA GLY A 65 6.49 -35.18 -17.75
C GLY A 65 6.44 -33.79 -17.10
N LYS A 66 7.56 -33.07 -17.09
CA LYS A 66 7.65 -31.70 -16.58
C LYS A 66 6.89 -30.72 -17.46
N LEU A 67 6.97 -30.86 -18.79
CA LEU A 67 6.20 -30.05 -19.73
C LEU A 67 4.69 -30.13 -19.47
N THR A 68 4.18 -31.34 -19.21
CA THR A 68 2.74 -31.53 -18.91
C THR A 68 2.32 -30.79 -17.63
N LYS A 69 3.16 -30.79 -16.58
CA LYS A 69 2.90 -30.02 -15.36
C LYS A 69 2.92 -28.51 -15.60
N LEU A 70 3.86 -28.02 -16.42
CA LEU A 70 3.95 -26.61 -16.78
C LEU A 70 2.78 -26.18 -17.67
N GLU A 71 2.37 -27.01 -18.62
CA GLU A 71 1.22 -26.75 -19.48
C GLU A 71 -0.07 -26.67 -18.66
N ALA A 72 -0.25 -27.55 -17.67
CA ALA A 72 -1.37 -27.45 -16.73
C ALA A 72 -1.35 -26.13 -15.94
N LEU A 73 -0.17 -25.68 -15.48
CA LEU A 73 -0.01 -24.40 -14.79
C LEU A 73 -0.41 -23.20 -15.67
N PHE A 74 -0.08 -23.24 -16.96
CA PHE A 74 -0.41 -22.18 -17.93
C PHE A 74 -1.77 -22.38 -18.61
N GLY A 75 -2.56 -23.40 -18.22
CA GLY A 75 -3.86 -23.69 -18.84
C GLY A 75 -3.78 -24.10 -20.32
N ILE A 76 -2.67 -24.72 -20.73
CA ILE A 76 -2.42 -25.17 -22.11
C ILE A 76 -2.86 -26.63 -22.25
N LEU A 77 -3.71 -26.90 -23.25
CA LEU A 77 -4.08 -28.25 -23.64
C LEU A 77 -3.17 -28.69 -24.81
N ALA A 78 -2.15 -29.48 -24.52
CA ALA A 78 -1.26 -30.03 -25.54
C ALA A 78 -1.85 -31.29 -26.17
N ASP A 79 -1.76 -31.39 -27.50
CA ASP A 79 -2.05 -32.63 -28.21
C ASP A 79 -0.77 -33.46 -28.32
N THR A 80 -0.68 -34.49 -27.47
CA THR A 80 0.49 -35.36 -27.40
C THR A 80 0.66 -36.27 -28.62
N THR A 81 -0.32 -36.32 -29.52
CA THR A 81 -0.29 -37.18 -30.72
C THR A 81 0.22 -36.43 -31.95
N THR A 82 0.04 -35.12 -32.01
CA THR A 82 0.40 -34.30 -33.17
C THR A 82 1.55 -33.33 -32.89
N GLU A 83 1.69 -32.82 -31.66
CA GLU A 83 2.69 -31.81 -31.32
C GLU A 83 4.04 -32.42 -30.93
N THR A 84 5.13 -31.86 -31.47
CA THR A 84 6.48 -32.25 -31.08
C THR A 84 6.86 -31.63 -29.73
N LEU A 85 7.74 -32.31 -28.99
CA LEU A 85 8.24 -31.82 -27.70
C LEU A 85 8.95 -30.46 -27.82
N ALA A 86 9.68 -30.22 -28.91
CA ALA A 86 10.33 -28.95 -29.19
C ALA A 86 9.31 -27.81 -29.37
N PHE A 87 8.23 -28.04 -30.11
CA PHE A 87 7.17 -27.05 -30.29
C PHE A 87 6.47 -26.70 -28.96
N ARG A 88 6.21 -27.71 -28.12
CA ARG A 88 5.64 -27.53 -26.77
C ARG A 88 6.53 -26.63 -25.90
N ARG A 89 7.85 -26.86 -25.91
CA ARG A 89 8.84 -26.01 -25.22
C ARG A 89 8.81 -24.57 -25.74
N THR A 90 8.82 -24.37 -27.06
CA THR A 90 8.78 -23.02 -27.66
C THR A 90 7.49 -22.28 -27.32
N ARG A 91 6.34 -22.96 -27.35
CA ARG A 91 5.05 -22.38 -26.96
C ARG A 91 5.05 -21.94 -25.50
N LEU A 92 5.50 -22.81 -24.59
CA LEU A 92 5.62 -22.47 -23.17
C LEU A 92 6.52 -21.27 -22.95
N LEU A 93 7.67 -21.24 -23.61
CA LEU A 93 8.62 -20.13 -23.52
C LEU A 93 8.00 -18.82 -24.04
N ASN A 94 7.23 -18.88 -25.13
CA ASN A 94 6.47 -17.73 -25.63
C ASN A 94 5.42 -17.24 -24.63
N ARG A 95 4.67 -18.15 -23.99
CA ARG A 95 3.70 -17.78 -22.93
C ARG A 95 4.38 -17.19 -21.71
N PHE A 96 5.51 -17.75 -21.30
CA PHE A 96 6.31 -17.24 -20.19
C PHE A 96 6.79 -15.81 -20.48
N SER A 97 7.27 -15.55 -21.69
CA SER A 97 7.71 -14.22 -22.12
C SER A 97 6.58 -13.21 -22.36
N GLN A 98 5.33 -13.67 -22.49
CA GLN A 98 4.16 -12.79 -22.61
C GLN A 98 3.74 -12.18 -21.26
N HIS A 99 4.19 -12.75 -20.13
CA HIS A 99 4.02 -12.12 -18.83
C HIS A 99 5.18 -11.15 -18.59
N PRO A 100 4.95 -9.82 -18.64
CA PRO A 100 6.01 -8.88 -18.31
C PRO A 100 6.47 -9.13 -16.87
N PRO A 101 7.78 -9.00 -16.58
CA PRO A 101 8.22 -9.02 -15.19
C PRO A 101 7.51 -7.89 -14.45
N PHE A 102 6.77 -8.24 -13.39
CA PHE A 102 6.17 -7.22 -12.56
C PHE A 102 7.25 -6.52 -11.76
N THR A 103 7.49 -5.27 -12.11
CA THR A 103 8.48 -4.41 -11.47
C THR A 103 7.75 -3.29 -10.73
N VAL A 104 8.44 -2.66 -9.79
CA VAL A 104 7.89 -1.51 -9.05
C VAL A 104 7.38 -0.41 -10.00
N PRO A 105 8.11 -0.01 -11.06
CA PRO A 105 7.60 0.98 -12.01
C PRO A 105 6.31 0.56 -12.72
N TRP A 106 6.18 -0.72 -13.08
CA TRP A 106 4.94 -1.23 -13.68
C TRP A 106 3.78 -1.15 -12.68
N LEU A 107 4.02 -1.50 -11.41
CA LEU A 107 3.00 -1.41 -10.36
C LEU A 107 2.58 0.04 -10.13
N THR A 108 3.54 0.97 -10.07
CA THR A 108 3.28 2.41 -9.98
C THR A 108 2.40 2.88 -11.15
N GLN A 109 2.71 2.48 -12.38
CA GLN A 109 1.88 2.86 -13.54
C GLN A 109 0.45 2.31 -13.45
N GLN A 110 0.27 1.09 -12.96
CA GLN A 110 -1.08 0.55 -12.75
C GLN A 110 -1.83 1.28 -11.64
N LEU A 111 -1.15 1.61 -10.54
CA LEU A 111 -1.74 2.38 -9.45
C LEU A 111 -2.07 3.83 -9.88
N ASP A 112 -1.26 4.44 -10.74
CA ASP A 112 -1.55 5.74 -11.34
C ASP A 112 -2.83 5.70 -12.20
N ASN A 113 -3.05 4.60 -12.94
CA ASN A 113 -4.26 4.43 -13.74
C ASN A 113 -5.51 4.19 -12.88
N LEU A 114 -5.37 3.46 -11.77
CA LEU A 114 -6.49 3.13 -10.87
C LEU A 114 -6.82 4.29 -9.93
N ILE A 115 -5.83 4.82 -9.20
CA ILE A 115 -6.05 5.80 -8.14
C ILE A 115 -5.83 7.24 -8.64
N GLY A 116 -4.89 7.41 -9.57
CA GLY A 116 -4.41 8.72 -10.03
C GLY A 116 -3.03 9.06 -9.48
N ALA A 117 -2.21 9.69 -10.31
CA ALA A 117 -0.85 10.09 -9.93
C ALA A 117 -0.85 11.09 -8.76
N GLY A 118 -0.02 10.84 -7.75
CA GLY A 118 0.13 11.69 -6.56
C GLY A 118 -0.97 11.55 -5.51
N LEU A 119 -1.96 10.66 -5.70
CA LEU A 119 -3.04 10.40 -4.75
C LEU A 119 -2.77 9.21 -3.83
N TYR A 120 -1.64 8.54 -4.00
CA TYR A 120 -1.18 7.44 -3.15
C TYR A 120 0.32 7.56 -2.88
N THR A 121 0.77 6.87 -1.84
CA THR A 121 2.18 6.66 -1.54
C THR A 121 2.44 5.17 -1.42
N LEU A 122 3.33 4.66 -2.27
CA LEU A 122 3.77 3.26 -2.24
C LEU A 122 5.14 3.20 -1.56
N THR A 123 5.25 2.42 -0.49
CA THR A 123 6.52 2.19 0.22
C THR A 123 6.77 0.69 0.32
N ILE A 124 7.96 0.25 -0.10
CA ILE A 124 8.37 -1.15 -0.05
C ILE A 124 9.47 -1.29 0.99
N ASP A 125 9.16 -1.97 2.07
CA ASP A 125 10.14 -2.36 3.09
C ASP A 125 10.71 -3.73 2.73
N HIS A 126 11.91 -3.71 2.16
CA HIS A 126 12.63 -4.92 1.75
C HIS A 126 13.13 -5.74 2.95
N GLY A 127 13.37 -5.14 4.11
CA GLY A 127 13.86 -5.85 5.30
C GLY A 127 12.76 -6.69 5.94
N ASN A 128 11.56 -6.12 6.03
CA ASN A 128 10.38 -6.79 6.60
C ASN A 128 9.48 -7.45 5.55
N TYR A 129 9.92 -7.52 4.28
CA TYR A 129 9.14 -8.06 3.16
C TYR A 129 7.70 -7.53 3.10
N THR A 130 7.51 -6.22 3.34
CA THR A 130 6.18 -5.62 3.43
C THR A 130 5.99 -4.50 2.42
N ILE A 131 4.85 -4.51 1.73
CA ILE A 131 4.40 -3.43 0.85
C ILE A 131 3.35 -2.62 1.61
N TYR A 132 3.62 -1.33 1.79
CA TYR A 132 2.70 -0.35 2.34
C TYR A 132 2.12 0.49 1.21
N LEU A 133 0.80 0.54 1.11
CA LEU A 133 0.11 1.45 0.21
C LEU A 133 -0.76 2.41 1.03
N ALA A 134 -0.36 3.68 1.05
CA ALA A 134 -1.20 4.73 1.60
C ALA A 134 -2.07 5.32 0.49
N SER A 135 -3.39 5.22 0.62
CA SER A 135 -4.35 5.72 -0.38
C SER A 135 -5.66 6.18 0.24
N SER A 136 -6.41 7.00 -0.49
CA SER A 136 -7.71 7.51 -0.04
C SER A 136 -8.72 6.38 0.18
N ALA A 137 -9.37 6.40 1.34
CA ALA A 137 -10.31 5.36 1.78
C ALA A 137 -11.75 5.56 1.28
N GLN A 138 -12.02 6.50 0.37
CA GLN A 138 -13.40 6.96 0.11
C GLN A 138 -14.26 6.02 -0.74
N ASN A 139 -13.66 5.15 -1.57
CA ASN A 139 -14.41 4.36 -2.55
C ASN A 139 -14.08 2.86 -2.51
N GLN A 140 -15.11 2.06 -2.23
CA GLN A 140 -15.05 0.61 -2.12
C GLN A 140 -14.57 -0.07 -3.42
N SER A 141 -15.08 0.35 -4.58
CA SER A 141 -14.77 -0.31 -5.85
C SER A 141 -13.29 -0.22 -6.19
N TYR A 142 -12.69 0.95 -5.94
CA TYR A 142 -11.25 1.15 -6.13
C TYR A 142 -10.43 0.29 -5.17
N TYR A 143 -10.84 0.19 -3.90
CA TYR A 143 -10.14 -0.63 -2.94
C TYR A 143 -10.10 -2.11 -3.37
N THR A 144 -11.23 -2.67 -3.83
CA THR A 144 -11.29 -4.06 -4.28
C THR A 144 -10.36 -4.32 -5.46
N GLU A 145 -10.33 -3.41 -6.45
CA GLU A 145 -9.45 -3.54 -7.62
C GLU A 145 -7.96 -3.40 -7.27
N VAL A 146 -7.62 -2.48 -6.36
CA VAL A 146 -6.24 -2.30 -5.89
C VAL A 146 -5.76 -3.55 -5.16
N VAL A 147 -6.57 -4.09 -4.24
CA VAL A 147 -6.23 -5.33 -3.51
C VAL A 147 -6.05 -6.50 -4.47
N ALA A 148 -6.94 -6.65 -5.47
CA ALA A 148 -6.83 -7.71 -6.47
C ALA A 148 -5.57 -7.56 -7.33
N THR A 149 -5.27 -6.34 -7.79
CA THR A 149 -4.08 -6.04 -8.60
C THR A 149 -2.80 -6.33 -7.81
N ILE A 150 -2.71 -5.89 -6.56
CA ILE A 150 -1.54 -6.16 -5.72
C ILE A 150 -1.43 -7.64 -5.38
N ALA A 151 -2.54 -8.34 -5.11
CA ALA A 151 -2.52 -9.77 -4.86
C ALA A 151 -2.00 -10.58 -6.06
N TYR A 152 -2.29 -10.13 -7.29
CA TYR A 152 -1.80 -10.74 -8.51
C TYR A 152 -0.30 -10.50 -8.74
N VAL A 153 0.19 -9.32 -8.33
CA VAL A 153 1.54 -8.83 -8.66
C VAL A 153 2.56 -9.10 -7.56
N LYS A 154 2.12 -9.10 -6.30
CA LYS A 154 3.02 -9.25 -5.16
C LYS A 154 3.64 -10.64 -5.17
N PRO A 155 4.95 -10.75 -4.91
CA PRO A 155 5.58 -12.02 -4.61
C PRO A 155 4.92 -12.70 -3.40
N CYS A 156 4.89 -14.04 -3.40
CA CYS A 156 4.27 -14.81 -2.32
C CYS A 156 4.92 -14.58 -0.95
N ASN A 157 6.22 -14.22 -0.92
CA ASN A 157 6.96 -13.93 0.30
C ASN A 157 6.75 -12.50 0.83
N MET A 158 5.91 -11.69 0.18
CA MET A 158 5.65 -10.31 0.61
C MET A 158 4.26 -10.15 1.24
N ILE A 159 4.22 -9.42 2.34
CA ILE A 159 3.00 -9.01 3.04
C ILE A 159 2.51 -7.68 2.44
N PHE A 160 1.21 -7.54 2.27
CA PHE A 160 0.60 -6.29 1.83
C PHE A 160 -0.18 -5.68 2.99
N VAL A 161 0.12 -4.42 3.31
CA VAL A 161 -0.57 -3.64 4.33
C VAL A 161 -1.14 -2.39 3.68
N ASN A 162 -2.47 -2.30 3.66
CA ASN A 162 -3.14 -1.07 3.26
C ASN A 162 -3.12 -0.06 4.42
N GLN A 163 -2.76 1.19 4.12
CA GLN A 163 -2.80 2.31 5.06
C GLN A 163 -3.84 3.33 4.57
N PRO A 164 -5.11 3.20 4.99
CA PRO A 164 -6.14 4.15 4.61
C PRO A 164 -5.78 5.56 5.09
N LEU A 165 -5.68 6.48 4.13
CA LEU A 165 -5.42 7.89 4.37
C LEU A 165 -6.71 8.69 4.23
N VAL A 166 -6.97 9.57 5.19
CA VAL A 166 -8.08 10.52 5.13
C VAL A 166 -7.51 11.94 5.10
N PRO A 167 -7.19 12.48 3.91
CA PRO A 167 -6.63 13.82 3.78
C PRO A 167 -7.74 14.88 3.88
N HIS A 168 -7.49 15.93 4.67
CA HIS A 168 -8.34 17.12 4.73
C HIS A 168 -7.50 18.39 4.56
N GLY A 169 -8.00 19.35 3.78
CA GLY A 169 -7.44 20.69 3.67
C GLY A 169 -8.33 21.69 4.41
N LEU A 170 -7.76 22.49 5.30
CA LEU A 170 -8.43 23.63 5.94
C LEU A 170 -7.79 24.92 5.45
N TYR A 171 -8.62 25.86 5.03
CA TYR A 171 -8.19 27.15 4.51
C TYR A 171 -8.41 28.25 5.56
N VAL A 172 -7.37 29.05 5.79
CA VAL A 172 -7.42 30.24 6.66
C VAL A 172 -7.34 31.48 5.78
N ASN A 173 -8.25 32.42 6.00
CA ASN A 173 -8.34 33.68 5.25
C ASN A 173 -8.26 34.87 6.20
N GLU A 174 -7.61 35.94 5.75
CA GLU A 174 -7.61 37.24 6.42
C GLU A 174 -8.19 38.30 5.48
N SER A 175 -9.02 39.19 6.02
CA SER A 175 -9.54 40.35 5.29
C SER A 175 -9.37 41.61 6.13
N VAL A 176 -8.68 42.61 5.58
CA VAL A 176 -8.58 43.95 6.17
C VAL A 176 -9.37 44.93 5.31
N SER A 177 -10.28 45.69 5.92
CA SER A 177 -11.09 46.71 5.24
C SER A 177 -10.68 48.12 5.67
N LEU A 178 -10.66 49.08 4.74
CA LEU A 178 -10.47 50.49 5.05
C LEU A 178 -11.81 51.12 5.40
N GLY A 179 -11.83 51.97 6.42
CA GLY A 179 -12.90 52.92 6.64
C GLY A 179 -12.34 54.32 6.65
N GLU A 180 -12.90 55.24 5.86
CA GLU A 180 -12.50 56.64 5.87
C GLU A 180 -13.50 57.48 6.67
N TYR A 181 -12.95 58.36 7.51
CA TYR A 181 -13.71 59.38 8.20
C TYR A 181 -13.84 60.62 7.32
N VAL A 182 -15.05 60.93 6.90
CA VAL A 182 -15.35 62.13 6.11
C VAL A 182 -15.95 63.18 7.04
N TYR A 183 -15.21 64.26 7.25
CA TYR A 183 -15.69 65.44 7.96
C TYR A 183 -16.58 66.25 7.03
N ASN A 184 -17.85 66.42 7.38
CA ASN A 184 -18.83 67.07 6.50
C ASN A 184 -18.82 68.60 6.60
N TYR A 185 -18.08 69.20 7.56
CA TYR A 185 -18.08 70.65 7.80
C TYR A 185 -16.81 71.31 7.26
N HIS A 186 -16.93 72.09 6.18
CA HIS A 186 -15.83 72.91 5.64
C HIS A 186 -16.17 74.41 5.71
N LEU A 187 -15.28 75.22 6.27
CA LEU A 187 -15.46 76.66 6.41
C LEU A 187 -15.49 77.33 5.02
N GLY A 188 -16.57 78.05 4.70
CA GLY A 188 -16.72 78.76 3.41
C GLY A 188 -17.35 77.96 2.27
N THR A 189 -17.82 76.73 2.53
CA THR A 189 -18.64 75.95 1.59
C THR A 189 -20.12 75.94 2.02
N SER A 190 -21.03 75.50 1.14
CA SER A 190 -22.49 75.46 1.35
C SER A 190 -22.95 74.39 2.35
N TRP A 191 -22.29 74.28 3.50
CA TRP A 191 -22.69 73.36 4.58
C TRP A 191 -23.95 73.87 5.28
N ILE A 192 -24.99 73.03 5.31
CA ILE A 192 -26.28 73.33 5.95
C ILE A 192 -26.38 72.53 7.26
N LEU A 193 -26.60 73.24 8.37
CA LEU A 193 -26.77 72.66 9.69
C LEU A 193 -27.94 71.65 9.70
N GLY A 194 -27.67 70.41 10.11
CA GLY A 194 -28.67 69.35 10.30
C GLY A 194 -28.90 68.41 9.12
N GLN A 195 -28.29 68.64 7.94
CA GLN A 195 -28.51 67.79 6.76
C GLN A 195 -27.63 66.52 6.74
N LYS A 196 -26.41 66.59 7.28
CA LYS A 196 -25.51 65.44 7.50
C LYS A 196 -24.86 65.53 8.88
N PRO A 197 -24.52 64.39 9.52
CA PRO A 197 -23.74 64.39 10.75
C PRO A 197 -22.37 65.08 10.56
N PHE A 198 -21.79 65.62 11.63
CA PHE A 198 -20.47 66.28 11.56
C PHE A 198 -19.37 65.37 11.01
N LEU A 199 -19.49 64.07 11.26
CA LEU A 199 -18.59 63.03 10.82
C LEU A 199 -19.41 61.91 10.19
N SER A 200 -19.08 61.49 8.98
CA SER A 200 -19.65 60.29 8.35
C SER A 200 -18.56 59.26 8.09
N PHE A 201 -18.91 58.00 8.25
CA PHE A 201 -18.05 56.86 7.93
C PHE A 201 -18.33 56.41 6.50
N SER A 202 -17.30 56.40 5.65
CA SER A 202 -17.36 55.79 4.33
C SER A 202 -16.59 54.46 4.39
N ASP A 203 -17.25 53.38 4.01
CA ASP A 203 -16.57 52.10 3.84
C ASP A 203 -15.69 52.18 2.58
N GLY A 204 -14.38 52.05 2.78
CA GLY A 204 -13.34 52.12 1.75
C GLY A 204 -13.04 50.77 1.10
N GLY A 205 -13.76 49.71 1.47
CA GLY A 205 -13.62 48.38 0.88
C GLY A 205 -12.42 47.58 1.41
N ILE A 206 -12.21 46.39 0.85
CA ILE A 206 -11.14 45.45 1.27
C ILE A 206 -9.78 45.94 0.73
N ILE A 207 -8.82 46.15 1.63
CA ILE A 207 -7.45 46.63 1.32
C ILE A 207 -6.51 45.47 0.97
N VAL A 208 -6.74 44.27 1.53
CA VAL A 208 -5.87 43.12 1.22
C VAL A 208 -6.15 42.66 -0.19
N VAL A 209 -5.18 42.85 -1.07
CA VAL A 209 -5.22 42.33 -2.44
C VAL A 209 -4.94 40.84 -2.35
N ALA A 210 -5.78 40.00 -2.96
CA ALA A 210 -5.66 38.52 -2.95
C ALA A 210 -4.30 37.97 -3.47
N ALA A 211 -3.44 38.82 -4.04
CA ALA A 211 -2.17 38.45 -4.67
C ALA A 211 -0.97 38.37 -3.71
N SER A 212 -1.07 38.90 -2.49
CA SER A 212 0.00 38.77 -1.48
C SER A 212 -0.56 38.04 -0.27
N GLY A 213 -0.15 36.78 -0.09
CA GLY A 213 -0.53 36.00 1.08
C GLY A 213 -0.26 36.77 2.37
N SER A 214 -1.32 37.02 3.13
CA SER A 214 -1.29 37.78 4.39
C SER A 214 -1.04 36.84 5.57
N VAL A 215 -1.60 35.63 5.48
CA VAL A 215 -1.48 34.62 6.53
C VAL A 215 -0.04 34.13 6.63
N GLN A 216 0.59 34.44 7.76
CA GLN A 216 1.97 34.03 8.01
C GLN A 216 2.07 32.55 8.39
N PRO A 217 3.17 31.85 8.05
CA PRO A 217 3.36 30.44 8.39
C PRO A 217 3.25 30.12 9.90
N GLY A 218 3.58 31.09 10.77
CA GLY A 218 3.44 30.95 12.22
C GLY A 218 1.99 30.71 12.65
N LEU A 219 1.03 31.46 12.11
CA LEU A 219 -0.38 31.28 12.43
C LEU A 219 -0.88 29.90 11.98
N LEU A 220 -0.47 29.44 10.79
CA LEU A 220 -0.81 28.11 10.29
C LEU A 220 -0.27 27.01 11.21
N ALA A 221 0.94 27.19 11.75
CA ALA A 221 1.54 26.25 12.68
C ALA A 221 0.84 26.23 14.04
N ASP A 222 0.47 27.40 14.55
CA ASP A 222 -0.28 27.52 15.82
C ASP A 222 -1.66 26.87 15.71
N VAL A 223 -2.38 27.08 14.59
CA VAL A 223 -3.68 26.44 14.34
C VAL A 223 -3.54 24.92 14.20
N ALA A 224 -2.48 24.43 13.54
CA ALA A 224 -2.20 23.00 13.46
C ALA A 224 -1.92 22.38 14.84
N ALA A 225 -1.12 23.05 15.67
CA ALA A 225 -0.82 22.63 17.04
C ALA A 225 -2.06 22.64 17.95
N PHE A 226 -2.89 23.67 17.83
CA PHE A 226 -4.18 23.74 18.52
C PHE A 226 -5.09 22.59 18.09
N THR A 227 -5.25 22.36 16.79
CA THR A 227 -6.11 21.28 16.26
C THR A 227 -5.63 19.91 16.73
N ALA A 228 -4.33 19.67 16.73
CA ALA A 228 -3.77 18.46 17.30
C ALA A 228 -4.18 18.32 18.78
N THR A 229 -4.06 19.38 19.57
CA THR A 229 -4.44 19.34 21.00
C THR A 229 -5.94 19.08 21.19
N ASP A 230 -6.79 19.71 20.38
CA ASP A 230 -8.25 19.61 20.48
C ASP A 230 -8.79 18.22 20.11
N ILE A 231 -8.13 17.49 19.21
CA ILE A 231 -8.50 16.10 18.87
C ILE A 231 -8.16 15.16 20.05
N VAL A 232 -9.16 14.65 20.77
CA VAL A 232 -8.95 13.76 21.92
C VAL A 232 -9.39 12.33 21.63
N LYS A 233 -10.37 12.14 20.75
CA LYS A 233 -10.95 10.82 20.47
C LYS A 233 -11.25 10.67 18.99
N VAL A 234 -11.24 9.44 18.51
CA VAL A 234 -11.83 9.06 17.22
C VAL A 234 -13.08 8.22 17.49
N ARG A 235 -14.15 8.49 16.76
CA ARG A 235 -15.34 7.65 16.74
C ARG A 235 -15.43 6.92 15.40
N ILE A 236 -15.57 5.60 15.48
CA ILE A 236 -15.73 4.71 14.33
C ILE A 236 -17.18 4.23 14.28
N ASN A 237 -17.81 4.33 13.11
CA ASN A 237 -19.19 3.89 12.84
C ASN A 237 -20.23 4.41 13.85
N GLY A 238 -19.98 5.61 14.41
CA GLY A 238 -20.88 6.27 15.35
C GLY A 238 -20.92 5.71 16.77
N SER A 239 -20.19 4.62 17.09
CA SER A 239 -20.30 3.94 18.39
C SER A 239 -18.95 3.63 19.06
N VAL A 240 -17.96 3.19 18.29
CA VAL A 240 -16.68 2.74 18.82
C VAL A 240 -15.78 3.94 19.06
N LEU A 241 -15.28 4.11 20.28
CA LEU A 241 -14.37 5.19 20.64
C LEU A 241 -12.94 4.70 20.77
N ILE A 242 -12.02 5.40 20.13
CA ILE A 242 -10.58 5.18 20.20
C ILE A 242 -9.95 6.40 20.86
N THR A 243 -9.22 6.17 21.96
CA THR A 243 -8.55 7.20 22.75
C THR A 243 -7.04 7.03 22.78
N ILE A 244 -6.53 5.92 22.23
CA ILE A 244 -5.11 5.62 22.14
C ILE A 244 -4.67 5.94 20.72
N PHE A 245 -3.65 6.78 20.60
CA PHE A 245 -3.05 7.17 19.33
C PHE A 245 -1.61 6.65 19.29
N GLU A 246 -1.23 6.07 18.15
CA GLU A 246 0.13 5.64 17.87
C GLU A 246 1.01 6.86 17.55
N ILE A 247 0.48 7.75 16.71
CA ILE A 247 1.10 9.01 16.36
C ILE A 247 0.07 10.11 16.51
N LYS A 248 0.46 11.19 17.18
CA LYS A 248 -0.33 12.41 17.27
C LYS A 248 0.63 13.59 17.30
N THR A 249 0.84 14.20 16.15
CA THR A 249 1.85 15.24 15.98
C THR A 249 1.32 16.39 15.14
N SER A 250 1.89 17.57 15.38
CA SER A 250 1.73 18.74 14.52
C SER A 250 3.12 19.22 14.12
N SER A 251 3.36 19.37 12.82
CA SER A 251 4.62 19.87 12.28
C SER A 251 4.34 20.88 11.18
N ALA A 252 4.90 22.08 11.32
CA ALA A 252 4.57 23.23 10.48
C ALA A 252 3.04 23.38 10.39
N ALA A 253 2.47 23.41 9.19
CA ALA A 253 1.03 23.58 8.95
C ALA A 253 0.28 22.25 8.77
N VAL A 254 0.75 21.14 9.36
CA VAL A 254 0.15 19.82 9.19
C VAL A 254 -0.05 19.13 10.55
N THR A 255 -1.25 18.59 10.75
CA THR A 255 -1.60 17.73 11.88
C THR A 255 -1.80 16.30 11.40
N THR A 256 -1.12 15.35 12.02
CA THR A 256 -1.22 13.92 11.71
C THR A 256 -1.68 13.14 12.93
N VAL A 257 -2.70 12.29 12.74
CA VAL A 257 -3.22 11.39 13.78
C VAL A 257 -3.27 9.97 13.24
N GLU A 258 -2.59 9.05 13.90
CA GLU A 258 -2.58 7.63 13.59
C GLU A 258 -3.10 6.79 14.75
N TYR A 259 -3.89 5.78 14.42
CA TYR A 259 -4.43 4.82 15.39
C TYR A 259 -4.75 3.50 14.70
N ASP A 260 -4.74 2.44 15.50
CA ASP A 260 -5.07 1.10 15.03
C ASP A 260 -6.54 0.75 15.36
N VAL A 261 -7.19 0.05 14.42
CA VAL A 261 -8.52 -0.52 14.59
C VAL A 261 -8.42 -2.02 14.46
N THR A 262 -8.93 -2.74 15.44
CA THR A 262 -8.94 -4.21 15.46
C THR A 262 -10.27 -4.77 14.92
N PRO A 263 -10.30 -6.03 14.43
CA PRO A 263 -11.54 -6.67 13.97
C PRO A 263 -12.63 -6.77 15.04
N THR A 264 -12.24 -6.78 16.32
CA THR A 264 -13.18 -6.80 17.46
C THR A 264 -13.93 -5.49 17.63
N GLN A 265 -13.34 -4.38 17.18
CA GLN A 265 -13.94 -3.05 17.24
C GLN A 265 -14.87 -2.81 16.06
N ALA A 266 -14.43 -3.12 14.84
CA ALA A 266 -15.26 -3.03 13.64
C ALA A 266 -14.74 -4.00 12.57
N SER A 267 -15.64 -4.74 11.91
CA SER A 267 -15.29 -5.59 10.76
C SER A 267 -15.13 -4.76 9.47
N THR A 268 -15.86 -3.65 9.35
CA THR A 268 -15.79 -2.70 8.24
C THR A 268 -16.06 -1.29 8.77
N ILE A 269 -15.19 -0.36 8.43
CA ILE A 269 -15.28 1.05 8.81
C ILE A 269 -15.97 1.80 7.67
N THR A 270 -17.11 2.42 7.96
CA THR A 270 -17.92 3.19 7.01
C THR A 270 -17.93 4.69 7.35
N LEU A 271 -17.69 5.03 8.61
CA LEU A 271 -17.69 6.41 9.11
C LEU A 271 -16.57 6.58 10.13
N VAL A 272 -15.83 7.68 10.00
CA VAL A 272 -14.78 8.07 10.92
C VAL A 272 -14.97 9.53 11.31
N GLU A 273 -14.95 9.80 12.60
CA GLU A 273 -15.11 11.15 13.15
C GLU A 273 -13.98 11.46 14.13
N LEU A 274 -13.42 12.66 14.05
CA LEU A 274 -12.49 13.18 15.07
C LEU A 274 -13.29 14.02 16.06
N LEU A 275 -13.05 13.83 17.36
CA LEU A 275 -13.80 14.49 18.42
C LEU A 275 -12.88 15.14 19.43
N ASN A 276 -13.37 16.21 20.05
CA ASN A 276 -12.73 16.83 21.20
C ASN A 276 -13.12 16.20 22.54
N SER A 277 -12.57 16.73 23.63
CA SER A 277 -12.80 16.26 25.00
C SER A 277 -14.29 16.27 25.39
N SER A 278 -15.05 17.24 24.86
CA SER A 278 -16.49 17.42 25.06
C SER A 278 -17.37 16.55 24.14
N ASN A 279 -16.78 15.64 23.35
CA ASN A 279 -17.46 14.82 22.35
C ASN A 279 -18.14 15.61 21.21
N VAL A 280 -17.65 16.82 20.91
CA VAL A 280 -18.05 17.54 19.70
C VAL A 280 -17.29 16.96 18.51
N VAL A 281 -18.00 16.72 17.42
CA VAL A 281 -17.42 16.23 16.16
C VAL A 281 -16.71 17.39 15.44
N LEU A 282 -15.39 17.27 15.27
CA LEU A 282 -14.54 18.24 14.58
C LEU A 282 -14.46 17.96 13.09
N THR A 283 -14.33 16.68 12.72
CA THR A 283 -14.37 16.21 11.33
C THR A 283 -15.21 14.96 11.23
N SER A 284 -15.82 14.74 10.06
CA SER A 284 -16.62 13.56 9.76
C SER A 284 -16.33 13.13 8.32
N SER A 285 -15.88 11.89 8.16
CA SER A 285 -15.47 11.35 6.86
C SER A 285 -16.14 10.01 6.62
N THR A 286 -16.85 9.90 5.49
CA THR A 286 -17.36 8.64 4.97
C THR A 286 -16.25 7.91 4.25
N VAL A 287 -15.96 6.68 4.67
CA VAL A 287 -14.87 5.85 4.13
C VAL A 287 -15.37 4.43 3.93
N TYR A 288 -14.59 3.58 3.28
CA TYR A 288 -14.82 2.15 3.23
C TYR A 288 -13.49 1.43 3.47
N VAL A 289 -13.34 0.84 4.66
CA VAL A 289 -12.14 0.09 5.04
C VAL A 289 -12.53 -1.23 5.71
N PRO A 290 -12.29 -2.40 5.08
CA PRO A 290 -12.46 -3.68 5.75
C PRO A 290 -11.29 -3.96 6.70
N VAL A 291 -11.57 -4.60 7.85
CA VAL A 291 -10.60 -4.85 8.92
C VAL A 291 -10.47 -6.36 9.20
N PRO A 292 -9.78 -7.14 8.35
CA PRO A 292 -9.68 -8.59 8.53
C PRO A 292 -8.74 -9.00 9.67
N LEU A 293 -7.59 -8.32 9.81
CA LEU A 293 -6.56 -8.62 10.82
C LEU A 293 -6.23 -7.42 11.72
N GLY A 294 -6.77 -6.24 11.39
CA GLY A 294 -6.40 -4.96 11.97
C GLY A 294 -5.95 -3.99 10.87
N VAL A 295 -6.19 -2.70 11.07
CA VAL A 295 -5.79 -1.66 10.12
C VAL A 295 -5.29 -0.43 10.87
N ARG A 296 -4.21 0.18 10.34
CA ARG A 296 -3.72 1.48 10.81
C ARG A 296 -4.34 2.57 9.97
N MET A 297 -5.09 3.46 10.63
CA MET A 297 -5.73 4.60 9.99
C MET A 297 -4.89 5.84 10.20
N THR A 298 -4.68 6.63 9.14
CA THR A 298 -3.93 7.90 9.20
C THR A 298 -4.82 9.05 8.75
N HIS A 299 -4.96 10.06 9.60
CA HIS A 299 -5.57 11.35 9.26
C HIS A 299 -4.47 12.37 9.03
N THR A 300 -4.58 13.11 7.94
CA THR A 300 -3.67 14.22 7.65
C THR A 300 -4.49 15.47 7.38
N ILE A 301 -4.39 16.45 8.28
CA ILE A 301 -5.06 17.74 8.17
C ILE A 301 -4.02 18.78 7.82
N THR A 302 -4.15 19.36 6.63
CA THR A 302 -3.22 20.38 6.12
C THR A 302 -3.88 21.76 6.17
N PHE A 303 -3.19 22.72 6.78
CA PHE A 303 -3.62 24.11 6.88
C PHE A 303 -2.92 24.95 5.82
N LYS A 304 -3.69 25.69 5.03
CA LYS A 304 -3.19 26.55 3.95
C LYS A 304 -3.91 27.88 4.00
N GLU A 305 -3.28 28.90 3.43
CA GLU A 305 -4.01 30.12 3.10
C GLU A 305 -5.00 29.83 1.98
N GLY A 306 -6.23 30.32 2.10
CA GLY A 306 -7.22 30.25 1.02
C GLY A 306 -6.91 31.30 -0.03
N SER A 307 -6.93 30.87 -1.29
CA SER A 307 -6.81 31.72 -2.47
C SER A 307 -8.14 32.36 -2.86
#